data_AF-A0A2V7NG82-F1
#
_entry.id   AF-A0A2V7NG82-F1
#
_cell.length_a   1.000
_cell.length_b   1.000
_cell.length_c   1.000
_cell.angle_alpha   90.00
_cell.angle_beta   90.00
_cell.angle_gamma   90.00
#
_symmetry.space_group_name_H-M   'P 1'
#
loop_
_entity.id
_entity.type
_entity.pdbx_description
1 polymer ?
#
loop_
_entity_poly.entity_id
_entity_poly.type
_entity_poly.pdbx_seq_one_letter_code
_entity_poly.pdbx_strand_id
1 'polypeptide(L)'
;MRRAVPILVGLLALAAPLVGQARSGHFYHVNYYQVRPGEEKAYDSALVNVVTPVFDELVKRKAMVSYLLLTKAAGSGEYTNLAIVEVASPSSEGTFQQELDAASQAVFHKSWSEATVHFPELRRFVHA
;
A
#
# COMPACT_ATOMS: atom_id res chain seq x y z
N MET A 1 -48.53 24.19 15.85
CA MET A 1 -48.00 22.87 15.41
C MET A 1 -47.07 23.08 14.24
N ARG A 2 -45.96 22.32 14.22
CA ARG A 2 -44.77 22.48 13.39
C ARG A 2 -45.02 22.20 11.91
N ARG A 3 -44.46 23.01 11.01
CA ARG A 3 -44.08 22.60 9.64
C ARG A 3 -42.79 23.31 9.24
N ALA A 4 -41.66 22.77 9.68
CA ALA A 4 -40.32 23.08 9.18
C ALA A 4 -39.65 21.76 8.83
N VAL A 5 -40.13 21.09 7.77
CA VAL A 5 -39.66 19.76 7.35
C VAL A 5 -39.06 19.72 5.92
N PRO A 6 -39.23 20.68 4.99
CA PRO A 6 -38.66 20.47 3.65
C PRO A 6 -37.17 20.86 3.56
N ILE A 7 -36.62 21.64 4.49
CA ILE A 7 -35.25 22.17 4.39
C ILE A 7 -34.21 21.10 4.77
N LEU A 8 -34.53 20.21 5.70
CA LEU A 8 -33.57 19.22 6.20
C LEU A 8 -33.26 18.11 5.17
N VAL A 9 -34.22 17.79 4.29
CA VAL A 9 -34.05 16.76 3.25
C VAL A 9 -33.16 17.25 2.11
N GLY A 10 -33.23 18.55 1.76
CA GLY A 10 -32.37 19.14 0.72
C GLY A 10 -30.90 19.21 1.10
N LEU A 11 -30.59 19.42 2.39
CA LEU A 11 -29.22 19.49 2.90
C LEU A 11 -28.55 18.11 3.01
N LEU A 12 -29.30 17.04 3.26
CA LEU A 12 -28.77 15.67 3.24
C LEU A 12 -28.42 15.19 1.82
N ALA A 13 -29.12 15.66 0.79
CA ALA A 13 -28.77 15.35 -0.60
C ALA A 13 -27.47 16.04 -1.07
N LEU A 14 -27.09 17.16 -0.45
CA LEU A 14 -25.80 17.85 -0.66
C LEU A 14 -24.64 17.24 0.14
N ALA A 15 -24.94 16.39 1.12
CA ALA A 15 -23.98 15.58 1.85
C ALA A 15 -23.88 14.14 1.29
N ALA A 16 -24.31 13.92 0.04
CA ALA A 16 -23.84 12.76 -0.70
C ALA A 16 -22.31 12.76 -0.59
N PRO A 17 -21.70 11.70 -0.05
CA PRO A 17 -20.29 11.73 0.21
C PRO A 17 -19.59 11.92 -1.13
N LEU A 18 -18.79 12.99 -1.23
CA LEU A 18 -17.78 13.20 -2.28
C LEU A 18 -16.83 11.98 -2.45
N VAL A 19 -16.95 10.98 -1.58
CA VAL A 19 -16.42 9.61 -1.71
C VAL A 19 -16.81 8.95 -3.05
N GLY A 20 -17.89 9.38 -3.70
CA GLY A 20 -18.33 8.86 -5.01
C GLY A 20 -17.71 9.52 -6.24
N GLN A 21 -16.80 10.50 -6.11
CA GLN A 21 -16.14 11.16 -7.25
C GLN A 21 -14.62 10.97 -7.29
N ALA A 22 -14.10 9.87 -6.74
CA ALA A 22 -12.80 9.41 -7.22
C ALA A 22 -12.98 9.03 -8.70
N ARG A 23 -12.47 9.88 -9.60
CA ARG A 23 -12.45 9.59 -11.05
C ARG A 23 -11.88 8.19 -11.23
N SER A 24 -12.43 7.43 -12.19
CA SER A 24 -11.74 6.27 -12.77
C SER A 24 -10.29 6.65 -13.04
N GLY A 25 -9.37 6.06 -12.30
CA GLY A 25 -7.99 6.50 -12.25
C GLY A 25 -7.16 5.56 -11.39
N HIS A 26 -5.86 5.61 -11.60
CA HIS A 26 -4.90 4.78 -10.88
C HIS A 26 -4.80 5.27 -9.43
N PHE A 27 -4.84 4.33 -8.48
CA PHE A 27 -4.72 4.60 -7.05
C PHE A 27 -3.29 4.31 -6.63
N TYR A 28 -2.74 5.16 -5.76
CA TYR A 28 -1.36 5.05 -5.31
C TYR A 28 -1.31 4.83 -3.81
N HIS A 29 -0.75 3.71 -3.38
CA HIS A 29 -0.38 3.48 -1.99
C HIS A 29 1.06 3.93 -1.80
N VAL A 30 1.25 4.94 -0.93
CA VAL A 30 2.55 5.53 -0.67
C VAL A 30 2.96 5.18 0.76
N ASN A 31 4.04 4.43 0.90
CA ASN A 31 4.54 3.97 2.19
C ASN A 31 5.93 4.51 2.42
N TYR A 32 6.13 5.15 3.57
CA TYR A 32 7.43 5.61 3.99
C TYR A 32 7.82 4.91 5.30
N TYR A 33 9.10 4.58 5.43
CA TYR A 33 9.63 4.05 6.68
C TYR A 33 11.11 4.42 6.83
N GLN A 34 11.53 4.52 8.08
CA GLN A 34 12.92 4.74 8.43
C GLN A 34 13.54 3.43 8.87
N VAL A 35 14.71 3.13 8.34
CA VAL A 35 15.52 1.98 8.75
C VAL A 35 16.41 2.40 9.92
N ARG A 36 16.58 1.48 10.87
CA ARG A 36 17.46 1.73 12.02
C ARG A 36 18.91 1.82 11.57
N PRO A 37 19.71 2.71 12.18
CA PRO A 37 21.13 2.78 11.90
C PRO A 37 21.82 1.42 12.04
N GLY A 38 22.57 0.98 11.03
CA GLY A 38 23.26 -0.30 10.97
C GLY A 38 22.48 -1.45 10.34
N GLU A 39 21.19 -1.28 10.02
CA GLU A 39 20.36 -2.28 9.33
C GLU A 39 20.16 -1.98 7.83
N GLU A 40 20.70 -0.87 7.32
CA GLU A 40 20.42 -0.33 5.98
C GLU A 40 20.66 -1.36 4.88
N LYS A 41 21.83 -2.03 4.92
CA LYS A 41 22.20 -3.06 3.94
C LYS A 41 21.26 -4.26 3.98
N ALA A 42 20.73 -4.62 5.14
CA ALA A 42 19.80 -5.73 5.27
C ALA A 42 18.45 -5.37 4.64
N TYR A 43 17.98 -4.13 4.84
CA TYR A 43 16.75 -3.63 4.20
C TYR A 43 16.91 -3.45 2.70
N ASP A 44 18.05 -2.95 2.21
CA ASP A 44 18.33 -2.87 0.78
C ASP A 44 18.30 -4.25 0.13
N SER A 45 18.92 -5.23 0.78
CA SER A 45 18.88 -6.62 0.35
C SER A 45 17.46 -7.18 0.36
N ALA A 46 16.65 -6.86 1.38
CA ALA A 46 15.26 -7.30 1.46
C ALA A 46 14.38 -6.67 0.37
N LEU A 47 14.61 -5.40 0.02
CA LEU A 47 13.92 -4.75 -1.09
C LEU A 47 14.17 -5.50 -2.41
N VAL A 48 15.43 -5.84 -2.70
CA VAL A 48 15.80 -6.54 -3.94
C VAL A 48 15.38 -8.02 -3.93
N ASN A 49 15.58 -8.72 -2.81
CA ASN A 49 15.47 -10.18 -2.77
C ASN A 49 14.12 -10.68 -2.25
N VAL A 50 13.32 -9.83 -1.60
CA VAL A 50 12.01 -10.20 -1.06
C VAL A 50 10.91 -9.35 -1.68
N VAL A 51 11.01 -8.03 -1.63
CA VAL A 51 9.92 -7.14 -2.08
C VAL A 51 9.75 -7.16 -3.60
N THR A 52 10.83 -6.93 -4.36
CA THR A 52 10.80 -6.89 -5.83
C THR A 52 10.17 -8.15 -6.44
N PRO A 53 10.59 -9.39 -6.08
CA PRO A 53 9.98 -10.60 -6.64
C PRO A 53 8.48 -10.74 -6.36
N VAL A 54 8.02 -10.38 -5.16
CA VAL A 54 6.58 -10.42 -4.82
C VAL A 54 5.82 -9.35 -5.60
N PHE A 55 6.37 -8.15 -5.72
CA PHE A 55 5.73 -7.05 -6.45
C PHE A 55 5.67 -7.33 -7.96
N ASP A 56 6.71 -7.93 -8.54
CA ASP A 56 6.70 -8.40 -9.92
C ASP A 56 5.61 -9.45 -10.16
N GLU A 57 5.42 -10.37 -9.22
CA GLU A 57 4.35 -11.36 -9.28
C GLU A 57 2.96 -10.72 -9.14
N LEU A 58 2.79 -9.68 -8.30
CA LEU A 58 1.54 -8.91 -8.21
C LEU A 58 1.23 -8.16 -9.52
N VAL A 59 2.24 -7.58 -10.18
CA VAL A 59 2.08 -6.94 -11.48
C VAL A 59 1.68 -7.96 -12.55
N LYS A 60 2.36 -9.11 -12.58
CA LYS A 60 2.03 -10.23 -13.48
C LYS A 60 0.60 -10.76 -13.28
N ARG A 61 0.12 -10.79 -12.04
CA ARG A 61 -1.26 -11.16 -11.68
C ARG A 61 -2.29 -10.09 -11.99
N LYS A 62 -1.85 -8.87 -12.35
CA LYS A 62 -2.70 -7.68 -12.54
C LYS A 62 -3.38 -7.20 -11.25
N ALA A 63 -2.89 -7.65 -10.09
CA ALA A 63 -3.28 -7.10 -8.79
C ALA A 63 -2.63 -5.74 -8.53
N MET A 64 -1.51 -5.47 -9.21
CA MET A 64 -0.78 -4.21 -9.21
C MET A 64 -0.54 -3.77 -10.66
N VAL A 65 -0.54 -2.46 -10.92
CA VAL A 65 -0.23 -1.90 -12.24
C VAL A 65 1.27 -1.66 -12.36
N SER A 66 1.85 -0.99 -11.37
CA SER A 66 3.27 -0.67 -11.31
C SER A 66 3.69 -0.41 -9.87
N TYR A 67 5.01 -0.34 -9.64
CA TYR A 67 5.55 0.10 -8.37
C TYR A 67 6.87 0.83 -8.55
N LEU A 68 7.21 1.64 -7.54
CA LEU A 68 8.48 2.34 -7.43
C LEU A 68 9.02 2.18 -6.02
N LEU A 69 10.25 1.67 -5.91
CA LEU A 69 10.99 1.56 -4.66
C LEU A 69 12.12 2.60 -4.66
N LEU A 70 12.09 3.54 -3.73
CA LEU A 70 13.07 4.60 -3.58
C LEU A 70 13.76 4.47 -2.22
N THR A 71 15.08 4.49 -2.24
CA THR A 71 15.93 4.50 -1.04
C THR A 71 16.63 5.85 -0.97
N LYS A 72 16.34 6.66 0.07
CA LYS A 72 17.00 7.94 0.31
C LYS A 72 17.92 7.81 1.52
N ALA A 73 19.22 7.87 1.26
CA ALA A 73 20.22 8.13 2.29
C ALA A 73 20.36 9.65 2.45
N ALA A 74 19.74 10.24 3.48
CA ALA A 74 20.05 11.60 3.89
C ALA A 74 21.17 11.54 4.96
N GLY A 75 22.24 12.31 4.76
CA GLY A 75 23.34 12.37 5.73
C GLY A 75 22.83 12.80 7.11
N SER A 76 23.35 12.13 8.16
CA SER A 76 22.93 12.11 9.59
C SER A 76 22.23 10.83 10.07
N GLY A 77 22.14 9.77 9.24
CA GLY A 77 21.61 8.47 9.66
C GLY A 77 20.11 8.29 9.45
N GLU A 78 19.48 9.19 8.68
CA GLU A 78 18.10 9.03 8.24
C GLU A 78 18.06 8.23 6.94
N TYR A 79 18.00 6.90 7.08
CA TYR A 79 17.78 5.98 5.97
C TYR A 79 16.27 5.84 5.74
N THR A 80 15.73 6.64 4.81
CA THR A 80 14.29 6.65 4.53
C THR A 80 14.01 5.91 3.24
N ASN A 81 13.17 4.90 3.34
CA ASN A 81 12.68 4.14 2.19
C ASN A 81 11.24 4.55 1.88
N LEU A 82 10.94 4.65 0.60
CA LEU A 82 9.64 5.01 0.04
C LEU A 82 9.23 3.95 -0.96
N ALA A 83 8.06 3.34 -0.76
CA ALA A 83 7.44 2.43 -1.70
C ALA A 83 6.15 3.06 -2.22
N ILE A 84 6.05 3.25 -3.53
CA ILE A 84 4.84 3.70 -4.22
C ILE A 84 4.30 2.51 -5.00
N VAL A 85 3.06 2.13 -4.74
CA VAL A 85 2.37 1.02 -5.40
C VAL A 85 1.17 1.59 -6.14
N GLU A 86 1.08 1.31 -7.43
CA GLU A 86 -0.02 1.72 -8.29
C GLU A 86 -0.98 0.55 -8.49
N VAL A 87 -2.28 0.77 -8.23
CA VAL A 87 -3.35 -0.21 -8.45
C VAL A 87 -4.45 0.37 -9.33
N ALA A 88 -5.06 -0.47 -10.16
CA ALA A 88 -6.05 -0.05 -11.16
C ALA A 88 -7.38 0.37 -10.51
N SER A 89 -7.71 -0.21 -9.36
CA SER A 89 -8.90 0.07 -8.58
C SER A 89 -8.58 -0.10 -7.10
N PRO A 90 -9.21 0.68 -6.21
CA PRO A 90 -9.03 0.49 -4.78
C PRO A 90 -9.74 -0.81 -4.41
N SER A 91 -8.98 -1.83 -4.04
CA SER A 91 -9.53 -3.01 -3.41
C SER A 91 -9.74 -2.73 -1.92
N SER A 92 -10.67 -3.43 -1.27
CA SER A 92 -10.70 -3.42 0.19
C SER A 92 -9.35 -3.92 0.73
N GLU A 93 -8.92 -3.38 1.86
CA GLU A 93 -7.63 -3.71 2.50
C GLU A 93 -7.40 -5.23 2.60
N GLY A 94 -8.46 -5.98 2.92
CA GLY A 94 -8.43 -7.44 3.00
C GLY A 94 -8.18 -8.15 1.66
N THR A 95 -8.62 -7.59 0.54
CA THR A 95 -8.41 -8.19 -0.80
C THR A 95 -6.98 -7.98 -1.29
N PHE A 96 -6.38 -6.81 -1.07
CA PHE A 96 -4.98 -6.61 -1.45
C PHE A 96 -4.04 -7.48 -0.60
N GLN A 97 -4.30 -7.59 0.71
CA GLN A 97 -3.50 -8.43 1.59
C GLN A 97 -3.53 -9.90 1.14
N GLN A 98 -4.68 -10.40 0.68
CA GLN A 98 -4.79 -11.76 0.12
C GLN A 98 -3.96 -11.93 -1.16
N GLU A 99 -3.98 -10.95 -2.06
CA GLU A 99 -3.14 -10.97 -3.27
C GLU A 99 -1.65 -10.95 -2.93
N LEU A 100 -1.27 -10.15 -1.93
CA LEU A 100 0.10 -10.07 -1.43
C LEU A 100 0.57 -11.40 -0.84
N ASP A 101 -0.27 -12.04 -0.02
CA ASP A 101 0.02 -13.37 0.52
C ASP A 101 0.06 -14.43 -0.60
N ALA A 102 -0.82 -14.38 -1.59
CA ALA A 102 -0.83 -15.30 -2.72
C ALA A 102 0.42 -15.14 -3.60
N ALA A 103 0.87 -13.91 -3.86
CA ALA A 103 2.09 -13.63 -4.58
C ALA A 103 3.33 -14.10 -3.79
N SER A 104 3.39 -13.81 -2.50
CA SER A 104 4.45 -14.32 -1.61
C SER A 104 4.49 -15.84 -1.58
N GLN A 105 3.33 -16.50 -1.52
CA GLN A 105 3.24 -17.96 -1.54
C GLN A 105 3.73 -18.54 -2.87
N ALA A 106 3.50 -17.86 -3.99
CA ALA A 106 3.95 -18.30 -5.30
C ALA A 106 5.47 -18.17 -5.47
N VAL A 107 6.07 -17.10 -4.92
CA VAL A 107 7.50 -16.81 -5.08
C VAL A 107 8.35 -17.55 -4.04
N PHE A 108 7.92 -17.55 -2.77
CA PHE A 108 8.72 -18.02 -1.64
C PHE A 108 8.13 -19.21 -0.90
N HIS A 109 6.94 -19.68 -1.29
CA HIS A 109 6.20 -20.73 -0.58
C HIS A 109 5.90 -20.38 0.89
N LYS A 110 5.75 -19.09 1.17
CA LYS A 110 5.48 -18.52 2.50
C LYS A 110 4.48 -17.37 2.40
N SER A 111 3.72 -17.13 3.46
CA SER A 111 2.93 -15.92 3.59
C SER A 111 3.81 -14.67 3.57
N TRP A 112 3.24 -13.51 3.27
CA TRP A 112 3.97 -12.24 3.26
C TRP A 112 4.57 -11.93 4.63
N SER A 113 3.79 -12.18 5.69
CA SER A 113 4.22 -11.98 7.07
C SER A 113 5.45 -12.83 7.42
N GLU A 114 5.52 -14.07 6.95
CA GLU A 114 6.68 -14.95 7.15
C GLU A 114 7.88 -14.53 6.30
N ALA A 115 7.66 -14.13 5.05
CA ALA A 115 8.73 -13.64 4.16
C ALA A 115 9.39 -12.36 4.68
N THR A 116 8.65 -11.56 5.45
CA THR A 116 9.08 -10.26 6.01
C THR A 116 9.19 -10.25 7.54
N VAL A 117 9.28 -11.42 8.17
CA VAL A 117 9.30 -11.53 9.65
C VAL A 117 10.40 -10.68 10.30
N HIS A 118 11.58 -10.62 9.67
CA HIS A 118 12.73 -9.85 10.11
C HIS A 118 12.70 -8.36 9.72
N PHE A 119 11.67 -7.94 8.97
CA PHE A 119 11.54 -6.60 8.41
C PHE A 119 10.14 -6.02 8.70
N PRO A 120 9.84 -5.66 9.96
CA PRO A 120 8.50 -5.23 10.38
C PRO A 120 7.96 -4.00 9.65
N GLU A 121 8.81 -3.15 9.11
CA GLU A 121 8.46 -2.00 8.29
C GLU A 121 7.91 -2.43 6.92
N LEU A 122 8.44 -3.52 6.34
CA LEU A 122 7.97 -4.05 5.05
C LEU A 122 6.58 -4.68 5.15
N ARG A 123 6.23 -5.24 6.32
CA ARG A 123 4.87 -5.75 6.59
C ARG A 123 3.80 -4.69 6.43
N ARG A 124 4.15 -3.42 6.63
CA ARG A 124 3.20 -2.30 6.63
C ARG A 124 2.93 -1.67 5.28
N PHE A 125 3.54 -2.17 4.19
CA PHE A 125 3.47 -1.57 2.86
C PHE A 125 2.08 -1.45 2.24
N VAL A 126 1.04 -1.99 2.87
CA VAL A 126 -0.29 -2.00 2.24
C VAL A 126 -1.46 -1.79 3.19
N HIS A 127 -1.18 -1.40 4.43
CA HIS A 127 -2.24 -0.96 5.34
C HIS A 127 -2.47 0.54 5.09
N ALA A 128 -3.46 0.87 4.26
CA ALA A 128 -3.90 2.25 3.99
C ALA A 128 -5.37 2.43 4.36
#